data_AF-A0A9D6PH54-F1
#
_entry.id   AF-A0A9D6PH54-F1
#
_cell.length_a   1.000
_cell.length_b   1.000
_cell.length_c   1.000
_cell.angle_alpha   90.00
_cell.angle_beta   90.00
_cell.angle_gamma   90.00
#
_symmetry.space_group_name_H-M   'P 1'
#
loop_
_entity.id
_entity.type
_entity.pdbx_description
1 polymer ?
#
loop_
_entity_poly.entity_id
_entity_poly.type
_entity_poly.pdbx_seq_one_letter_code
_entity_poly.pdbx_strand_id
1 'polypeptide(L)'
;SRAISAILDVEDPIKGAYTLEVSSPGIDRPLVRIGDFQRFRGFQARIETNRPIDGRRRFKGRLLGVEGDCVRIEVEGGEVTLSHPDIQRAKLVLTDDLIAASEENKGL
;
A
#
# COMPACT_ATOMS: atom_id res chain seq x y z
N SER A 1 30.56 -4.68 25.16
CA SER A 1 30.57 -3.22 24.94
C SER A 1 30.22 -2.89 23.49
N ARG A 2 28.95 -2.60 23.24
CA ARG A 2 28.46 -1.57 22.31
C ARG A 2 26.94 -1.56 22.46
N ALA A 3 26.49 -0.63 23.29
CA ALA A 3 25.12 -0.13 23.30
C ALA A 3 24.79 0.43 21.89
N ILE A 4 23.53 0.55 21.47
CA ILE A 4 22.70 1.73 21.73
C ILE A 4 21.31 1.52 21.10
N SER A 5 20.26 1.79 21.90
CA SER A 5 18.97 2.46 21.62
C SER A 5 18.05 2.02 20.47
N ALA A 6 16.74 2.25 20.52
CA ALA A 6 15.76 2.61 21.55
C ALA A 6 14.39 2.46 20.87
N ILE A 7 13.45 1.72 21.46
CA ILE A 7 12.14 2.22 21.97
C ILE A 7 11.44 3.25 21.07
N LEU A 8 10.35 2.82 20.40
CA LEU A 8 9.02 3.45 20.31
C LEU A 8 8.15 2.53 19.42
N ASP A 9 7.33 1.63 19.96
CA ASP A 9 6.04 1.86 20.62
C ASP A 9 5.04 2.60 19.72
N VAL A 10 4.04 1.87 19.20
CA VAL A 10 2.61 2.12 19.35
C VAL A 10 1.81 1.30 18.32
N GLU A 11 0.79 0.67 18.88
CA GLU A 11 -0.17 -0.29 18.36
C GLU A 11 -0.90 0.12 17.06
N ASP A 12 -1.25 -0.87 16.24
CA ASP A 12 -2.66 -1.31 16.20
C ASP A 12 -2.76 -2.71 15.54
N PRO A 13 -3.55 -3.64 16.11
CA PRO A 13 -3.74 -4.97 15.58
C PRO A 13 -4.54 -4.87 14.28
N ILE A 14 -4.17 -5.62 13.25
CA ILE A 14 -5.04 -5.81 12.07
C ILE A 14 -6.23 -6.69 12.51
N LYS A 15 -7.16 -6.11 13.29
CA LYS A 15 -8.51 -6.61 13.50
C LYS A 15 -9.33 -6.27 12.26
N GLY A 16 -9.14 -7.09 11.25
CA GLY A 16 -10.03 -7.20 10.12
C GLY A 16 -9.86 -8.61 9.62
N ALA A 17 -10.69 -9.54 10.12
CA ALA A 17 -10.85 -10.84 9.49
C ALA A 17 -11.23 -10.58 8.03
N TYR A 18 -10.26 -10.70 7.14
CA TYR A 18 -10.54 -10.80 5.73
C TYR A 18 -11.04 -12.22 5.53
N THR A 19 -12.37 -12.39 5.50
CA THR A 19 -12.97 -13.51 4.80
C THR A 19 -12.51 -13.38 3.35
N LEU A 20 -11.41 -14.05 3.04
CA LEU A 20 -10.86 -14.14 1.70
C LEU A 20 -11.76 -15.13 0.93
N GLU A 21 -12.94 -14.68 0.52
CA GLU A 21 -13.56 -15.27 -0.66
C GLU A 21 -12.59 -14.98 -1.80
N VAL A 22 -11.95 -16.05 -2.27
CA VAL A 22 -10.95 -16.03 -3.31
C VAL A 22 -11.60 -15.47 -4.57
N SER A 23 -11.49 -14.17 -4.78
CA SER A 23 -11.76 -13.61 -6.09
C SER A 23 -10.71 -14.20 -7.02
N SER A 24 -11.19 -14.93 -8.02
CA SER A 24 -10.51 -15.44 -9.22
C SER A 24 -9.16 -14.76 -9.55
N PRO A 25 -8.17 -15.49 -10.10
CA PRO A 25 -6.74 -15.16 -10.19
C PRO A 25 -6.41 -14.03 -11.18
N GLY A 26 -7.10 -12.90 -11.07
CA GLY A 26 -7.03 -11.82 -12.02
C GLY A 26 -7.47 -10.49 -11.40
N ILE A 27 -6.55 -9.54 -11.53
CA ILE A 27 -6.81 -8.10 -11.61
C ILE A 27 -6.84 -7.40 -10.24
N ASP A 28 -5.66 -6.88 -9.89
CA ASP A 28 -5.36 -5.85 -8.89
C ASP A 28 -6.59 -5.11 -8.30
N ARG A 29 -6.70 -5.03 -6.97
CA ARG A 29 -7.77 -4.26 -6.30
C ARG A 29 -7.59 -2.75 -6.58
N PRO A 30 -8.51 -2.10 -7.30
CA PRO A 30 -8.42 -0.65 -7.57
C PRO A 30 -8.64 0.14 -6.27
N LEU A 31 -7.89 1.23 -6.13
CA LEU A 31 -8.04 2.21 -5.06
C LEU A 31 -8.70 3.45 -5.67
N VAL A 32 -9.92 3.76 -5.24
CA VAL A 32 -10.73 4.81 -5.88
C VAL A 32 -11.08 5.91 -4.89
N ARG A 33 -11.47 5.55 -3.67
CA ARG A 33 -11.81 6.52 -2.63
C ARG A 33 -10.57 6.85 -1.82
N ILE A 34 -10.49 8.08 -1.32
CA ILE A 34 -9.39 8.48 -0.43
C ILE A 34 -9.27 7.55 0.80
N GLY A 35 -10.40 7.13 1.38
CA GLY A 35 -10.43 6.19 2.49
C GLY A 35 -9.84 4.81 2.18
N ASP A 36 -9.79 4.40 0.91
CA ASP A 36 -9.15 3.15 0.51
C ASP A 36 -7.64 3.21 0.78
N PHE A 37 -7.00 4.34 0.47
CA PHE A 37 -5.56 4.52 0.68
C PHE A 37 -5.18 4.47 2.17
N GLN A 38 -6.05 4.99 3.04
CA GLN A 38 -5.88 4.88 4.48
C GLN A 38 -6.06 3.44 4.96
N ARG A 39 -7.11 2.76 4.48
CA ARG A 39 -7.41 1.36 4.84
C ARG A 39 -6.27 0.41 4.46
N PHE A 40 -5.60 0.67 3.35
CA PHE A 40 -4.52 -0.17 2.83
C PHE A 40 -3.13 0.43 3.08
N ARG A 41 -2.99 1.28 4.10
CA ARG A 41 -1.67 1.67 4.62
C ARG A 41 -0.82 0.43 4.91
N GLY A 42 0.45 0.49 4.54
CA GLY A 42 1.42 -0.60 4.68
C GLY A 42 1.51 -1.54 3.47
N PHE A 43 0.53 -1.54 2.57
CA PHE A 43 0.54 -2.37 1.36
C PHE A 43 1.24 -1.66 0.19
N GLN A 44 1.77 -2.46 -0.76
CA GLN A 44 2.26 -1.92 -2.01
C GLN A 44 1.11 -1.45 -2.90
N ALA A 45 1.28 -0.29 -3.51
CA ALA A 45 0.36 0.27 -4.47
C ALA A 45 1.12 0.82 -5.68
N ARG A 46 0.42 0.86 -6.81
CA ARG A 46 0.83 1.59 -8.00
C ARG A 46 -0.17 2.71 -8.26
N ILE A 47 0.32 3.94 -8.34
CA ILE A 47 -0.47 5.15 -8.54
C ILE A 47 0.00 5.83 -9.83
N GLU A 48 -0.94 6.22 -10.68
CA GLU A 48 -0.73 7.00 -11.89
C GLU A 48 -1.48 8.33 -11.76
N THR A 49 -0.78 9.44 -12.03
CA THR A 49 -1.33 10.80 -11.93
C THR A 49 -1.67 11.39 -13.31
N ASN A 50 -2.68 12.25 -13.32
CA ASN A 50 -3.13 12.95 -14.52
C ASN A 50 -2.08 13.95 -15.05
N ARG A 51 -1.26 14.51 -14.16
CA ARG A 51 -0.16 15.44 -14.43
C ARG A 51 1.16 14.93 -13.88
N PRO A 52 2.31 15.33 -14.47
CA PRO A 52 3.61 15.02 -13.91
C PRO A 52 3.81 15.74 -12.57
N ILE A 53 4.32 15.01 -11.59
CA ILE A 53 4.81 15.51 -10.31
C ILE A 53 6.29 15.17 -10.28
N ASP A 54 7.15 16.18 -10.17
CA ASP A 54 8.61 16.06 -10.25
C ASP A 54 9.09 15.28 -11.49
N GLY A 55 8.45 15.54 -12.64
CA GLY A 55 8.76 14.89 -13.92
C GLY A 55 8.29 13.43 -14.04
N ARG A 56 7.62 12.89 -13.03
CA ARG A 56 7.13 11.50 -12.99
C ARG A 56 5.60 11.47 -12.91
N ARG A 57 4.99 10.49 -13.56
CA ARG A 57 3.52 10.27 -13.54
C ARG A 57 3.12 8.96 -12.88
N ARG A 58 4.09 8.12 -12.55
CA ARG A 58 3.88 6.75 -12.08
C ARG A 58 4.71 6.55 -10.83
N PHE A 59 4.03 6.14 -9.78
CA PHE A 59 4.59 5.89 -8.47
C PHE A 59 4.28 4.45 -8.10
N LYS A 60 5.28 3.69 -7.69
CA LYS A 60 5.13 2.34 -7.15
C LYS A 60 5.84 2.33 -5.81
N GLY A 61 5.15 1.91 -4.77
CA GLY A 61 5.66 2.07 -3.42
C GLY A 61 4.69 1.60 -2.37
N ARG A 62 5.08 1.76 -1.11
CA ARG A 62 4.26 1.41 0.05
C ARG A 62 3.35 2.59 0.43
N LEU A 63 2.06 2.34 0.62
CA LEU A 63 1.15 3.37 1.12
C LEU A 63 1.48 3.71 2.58
N LEU A 64 1.71 5.00 2.85
CA LEU A 64 1.95 5.50 4.20
C LEU A 64 0.67 6.01 4.87
N GLY A 65 -0.41 6.15 4.10
CA GLY A 65 -1.72 6.60 4.54
C GLY A 65 -2.15 7.86 3.80
N VAL A 66 -3.07 8.60 4.42
CA VAL A 66 -3.66 9.83 3.89
C VAL A 66 -3.46 10.96 4.90
N GLU A 67 -3.17 12.15 4.38
CA GLU A 67 -3.12 13.40 5.15
C GLU A 67 -4.00 14.44 4.44
N GLY A 68 -5.14 14.77 5.04
CA GLY A 68 -6.17 15.61 4.40
C GLY A 68 -6.67 14.97 3.10
N ASP A 69 -6.50 15.67 1.98
CA ASP A 69 -6.84 15.19 0.63
C ASP A 69 -5.66 14.57 -0.13
N CYS A 70 -4.54 14.30 0.55
CA CYS A 70 -3.32 13.82 -0.05
C CYS A 70 -3.00 12.37 0.36
N VAL A 71 -2.60 11.55 -0.60
CA VAL A 71 -2.10 10.19 -0.40
C VAL A 71 -0.58 10.24 -0.26
N ARG A 72 -0.04 9.60 0.78
CA ARG A 72 1.41 9.47 0.98
C ARG A 72 1.88 8.09 0.56
N ILE A 73 2.96 8.04 -0.22
CA ILE A 73 3.56 6.81 -0.72
C ILE A 73 5.09 6.86 -0.59
N GLU A 74 5.67 5.80 -0.05
CA GLU A 74 7.12 5.60 0.01
C GLU A 74 7.59 4.89 -1.26
N VAL A 75 8.40 5.57 -2.07
CA VAL A 75 8.97 5.03 -3.33
C VAL A 75 10.49 4.87 -3.19
N GLU A 76 11.10 4.20 -4.17
CA GLU A 76 12.57 4.10 -4.30
C GLU A 76 13.14 5.50 -4.63
N GLY A 77 13.43 6.27 -3.59
CA GLY A 77 13.81 7.69 -3.67
C GLY A 77 13.25 8.58 -2.57
N GLY A 78 12.35 8.06 -1.72
CA GLY A 78 11.82 8.77 -0.56
C GLY A 78 10.29 8.78 -0.53
N GLU A 79 9.75 9.64 0.33
CA GLU A 79 8.30 9.80 0.46
C GLU A 79 7.77 10.83 -0.53
N VAL A 80 6.66 10.50 -1.18
CA VAL A 80 5.95 11.38 -2.11
C VAL A 80 4.53 11.57 -1.62
N THR A 81 4.06 12.82 -1.69
CA THR A 81 2.69 13.21 -1.35
C THR A 81 1.94 13.55 -2.64
N LEU A 82 0.83 12.86 -2.89
CA LEU A 82 0.04 12.97 -4.12
C LEU A 82 -1.37 13.44 -3.76
N SER A 83 -1.80 14.57 -4.30
CA SER A 83 -3.18 15.04 -4.12
C SER A 83 -4.15 14.03 -4.75
N HIS A 84 -5.18 13.63 -3.99
CA HIS A 84 -6.18 12.66 -4.46
C HIS A 84 -6.86 13.06 -5.79
N PRO A 85 -7.20 14.34 -6.04
CA PRO A 85 -7.74 14.77 -7.32
C PRO A 85 -6.80 14.61 -8.52
N ASP A 86 -5.49 14.54 -8.27
CA ASP A 86 -4.48 14.33 -9.31
C ASP A 86 -4.28 12.86 -9.66
N ILE A 87 -4.80 11.94 -8.83
CA ILE A 87 -4.70 10.50 -9.05
C ILE A 87 -5.69 10.09 -10.15
N GLN A 88 -5.15 9.64 -11.27
CA GLN A 88 -5.93 9.14 -12.39
C GLN A 88 -6.31 7.68 -12.19
N ARG A 89 -5.37 6.86 -11.70
CA ARG A 89 -5.55 5.43 -11.44
C ARG A 89 -4.70 5.01 -10.26
N ALA A 90 -5.23 4.17 -9.39
CA ALA A 90 -4.47 3.53 -8.34
C ALA A 90 -4.94 2.09 -8.13
N LYS A 91 -4.01 1.20 -7.79
CA LYS A 91 -4.29 -0.20 -7.52
C LYS A 91 -3.32 -0.77 -6.51
N LEU A 92 -3.79 -1.69 -5.67
CA LEU A 92 -2.91 -2.49 -4.82
C LEU A 92 -2.12 -3.45 -5.68
N VAL A 93 -0.83 -3.57 -5.38
CA VAL A 93 0.03 -4.60 -5.94
C VAL A 93 0.03 -5.74 -4.93
N LEU A 94 -0.59 -6.86 -5.30
CA LEU A 94 -0.41 -8.11 -4.58
C LEU A 94 1.02 -8.56 -4.86
N THR A 95 1.90 -8.39 -3.89
CA THR A 95 3.27 -8.92 -3.98
C THR A 95 3.20 -10.45 -3.86
N ASP A 96 3.96 -11.15 -4.71
CA ASP A 96 3.97 -12.62 -4.80
C ASP A 96 4.29 -13.31 -3.46
N ASP A 97 4.92 -12.60 -2.51
CA ASP A 97 5.16 -13.08 -1.15
C ASP A 97 3.88 -13.51 -0.41
N LEU A 98 2.72 -12.92 -0.73
CA LEU A 98 1.43 -13.31 -0.15
C LEU A 98 0.79 -14.51 -0.86
N ILE A 99 1.16 -14.77 -2.11
CA ILE A 99 0.70 -15.93 -2.88
C ILE A 99 1.48 -17.18 -2.44
N ALA A 100 2.80 -17.04 -2.25
CA ALA A 100 3.66 -18.13 -1.77
C ALA A 100 3.27 -18.62 -0.36
N ALA A 101 2.88 -17.72 0.55
CA ALA A 101 2.43 -18.09 1.89
C ALA A 101 1.06 -18.82 1.92
N SER A 102 0.30 -18.79 0.82
CA SER A 102 -1.01 -19.46 0.72
C SER A 102 -0.92 -20.91 0.20
N GLU A 103 0.22 -21.32 -0.36
CA GLU A 103 0.42 -22.67 -0.90
C GLU A 103 0.88 -23.69 0.17
N GLU A 104 1.44 -23.25 1.29
CA GLU A 104 2.06 -24.16 2.27
C GLU A 104 1.08 -24.82 3.26
N ASN A 105 -0.22 -24.46 3.23
CA ASN A 105 -1.22 -24.98 4.19
C ASN A 105 -2.25 -25.96 3.57
N LYS A 106 -1.93 -26.59 2.43
CA LYS A 106 -2.74 -27.64 1.79
C LYS A 106 -2.20 -29.07 1.96
N GLY A 107 -1.26 -29.27 2.87
CA GLY A 107 -0.60 -30.57 3.08
C GLY A 107 -0.70 -31.11 4.49
N LEU A 108 -1.91 -31.35 5.00
CA LEU A 108 -2.17 -32.30 6.10
C LEU A 108 -3.52 -32.99 5.87
#